data_AF-A0AA38Q1D4-F1
#
_entry.id   AF-A0AA38Q1D4-F1
#
_cell.length_a   1.000
_cell.length_b   1.000
_cell.length_c   1.000
_cell.angle_alpha   90.00
_cell.angle_beta   90.00
_cell.angle_gamma   90.00
#
_symmetry.space_group_name_H-M   'P 1'
#
loop_
_entity.id
_entity.type
_entity.pdbx_description
1 polymer ?
#
loop_
_entity_poly.entity_id
_entity_poly.type
_entity_poly.pdbx_seq_one_letter_code
_entity_poly.pdbx_strand_id
1 'polypeptide(L)'
;MRAVRSDPEAAWPPPISPDETDEERDTRLEQEREAKRVSDAIDLALNAERESKKKSVHGAKILLLGQAESGKSTILKNMQLHFSPTAFHAEAELWRPVIHLNLVRSANFILNLLSPRSSGTTSPTSNLLLDDTVRRLIFSLAPLKSVETSLTKRISGSAGTIDNQYKSNSIDNPYAHYNPAKAPEIAVRSGAGWKGLLKFRRQSGAVSSPEDMQNRRIINACADDIVTLWRNPDVQEKLRQEEIYLKDQPGFFLEDVERITKEDYLPTPDDVLRARVSTIGPEEHRIPMESSLENGNGKDWIVYDVGGDRSQRAAWAQFFDTVTVIIFLAPVSAFNQALAEDETVNRLADSMKLWRMICTNKLLASVDLILLLNKIDILDTQLKAGVQFSKYVTSYRDKPNETEAVSKYLLDMFTALHKQHSPSKKRKMHPHLTCAIDTKATAVVITHIQELILIKTLSQTNIL
;
A
#
# COMPACT_ATOMS: atom_id res chain seq x y z
N MET A 1 -12.62 -41.59 18.97
CA MET A 1 -12.36 -40.66 20.10
C MET A 1 -11.17 -41.19 20.89
N ARG A 2 -9.98 -40.62 20.71
CA ARG A 2 -8.81 -40.91 21.55
C ARG A 2 -8.88 -39.96 22.75
N ALA A 3 -9.04 -40.49 23.95
CA ALA A 3 -8.98 -39.71 25.17
C ALA A 3 -7.57 -39.12 25.32
N VAL A 4 -7.47 -37.80 25.40
CA VAL A 4 -6.25 -37.10 25.81
C VAL A 4 -5.99 -37.51 27.25
N ARG A 5 -4.92 -38.26 27.51
CA ARG A 5 -4.44 -38.49 28.87
C ARG A 5 -3.98 -37.13 29.40
N SER A 6 -4.66 -36.61 30.41
CA SER A 6 -4.22 -35.44 31.16
C SER A 6 -2.92 -35.81 31.87
N ASP A 7 -1.84 -35.13 31.53
CA ASP A 7 -0.56 -35.27 32.20
C ASP A 7 -0.71 -34.75 33.65
N PRO A 8 -0.57 -35.58 34.70
CA PRO A 8 -0.74 -35.14 36.08
C PRO A 8 0.32 -34.13 36.52
N GLU A 9 1.45 -34.02 35.80
CA GLU A 9 2.46 -32.96 36.01
C GLU A 9 2.06 -31.60 35.43
N ALA A 10 1.02 -31.54 34.58
CA ALA A 10 0.54 -30.29 33.98
C ALA A 10 -0.55 -29.59 34.81
N ALA A 11 -0.88 -30.10 35.99
CA ALA A 11 -1.88 -29.49 36.88
C ALA A 11 -1.24 -28.34 37.66
N TRP A 12 -1.79 -27.13 37.51
CA TRP A 12 -1.44 -25.98 38.33
C TRP A 12 -2.56 -25.73 39.36
N PRO A 13 -2.24 -25.54 40.65
CA PRO A 13 -0.89 -25.59 41.24
C PRO A 13 -0.32 -27.02 41.28
N PRO A 14 1.02 -27.19 41.24
CA PRO A 14 1.67 -28.50 41.27
C PRO A 14 1.27 -29.28 42.53
N PRO A 15 1.07 -30.61 42.43
CA PRO A 15 0.69 -31.43 43.57
C PRO A 15 1.77 -31.39 44.66
N ILE A 16 1.33 -31.17 45.91
CA ILE A 16 2.22 -31.10 47.08
C ILE A 16 2.73 -32.51 47.38
N SER A 17 4.05 -32.71 47.39
CA SER A 17 4.66 -33.98 47.80
C SER A 17 4.51 -34.18 49.32
N PRO A 18 4.08 -35.35 49.81
CA PRO A 18 3.96 -35.60 51.25
C PRO A 18 5.30 -35.62 52.00
N ASP A 19 6.43 -35.78 51.30
CA ASP A 19 7.79 -35.81 51.86
C ASP A 19 8.60 -34.53 51.58
N GLU A 20 7.93 -33.40 51.31
CA GLU A 20 8.56 -32.09 50.99
C GLU A 20 9.44 -31.59 52.15
N THR A 21 10.72 -31.32 51.87
CA THR A 21 11.64 -30.67 52.81
C THR A 21 11.32 -29.18 52.97
N ASP A 22 11.76 -28.56 54.08
CA ASP A 22 11.48 -27.12 54.32
C ASP A 22 12.07 -26.20 53.23
N GLU A 23 13.21 -26.58 52.63
CA GLU A 23 13.82 -25.85 51.49
C GLU A 23 13.01 -25.99 50.18
N GLU A 24 12.45 -27.17 49.92
CA GLU A 24 11.57 -27.42 48.77
C GLU A 24 10.23 -26.67 48.92
N ARG A 25 9.72 -26.56 50.16
CA ARG A 25 8.53 -25.76 50.47
C ARG A 25 8.75 -24.28 50.21
N ASP A 26 9.87 -23.72 50.66
CA ASP A 26 10.19 -22.30 50.46
C ASP A 26 10.37 -21.95 48.98
N THR A 27 11.04 -22.81 48.22
CA THR A 27 11.20 -22.63 46.78
C THR A 27 9.87 -22.73 46.01
N ARG A 28 8.99 -23.68 46.36
CA ARG A 28 7.64 -23.76 45.78
C ARG A 28 6.80 -22.52 46.11
N LEU A 29 6.83 -22.06 47.35
CA LEU A 29 6.11 -20.85 47.79
C LEU A 29 6.63 -19.57 47.10
N GLU A 30 7.92 -19.51 46.79
CA GLU A 30 8.49 -18.40 46.00
C GLU A 30 8.04 -18.48 44.53
N GLN A 31 8.05 -19.66 43.92
CA GLN A 31 7.54 -19.87 42.55
C GLN A 31 6.04 -19.58 42.43
N GLU A 32 5.23 -19.97 43.41
CA GLU A 32 3.80 -19.62 43.46
C GLU A 32 3.59 -18.11 43.58
N ARG A 33 4.42 -17.41 44.38
CA ARG A 33 4.39 -15.95 44.52
C ARG A 33 4.80 -15.26 43.21
N GLU A 34 5.84 -15.73 42.54
CA GLU A 34 6.29 -15.19 41.25
C GLU A 34 5.25 -15.44 40.15
N ALA A 35 4.72 -16.67 40.05
CA ALA A 35 3.68 -17.02 39.08
C ALA A 35 2.40 -16.19 39.30
N LYS A 36 1.98 -15.99 40.56
CA LYS A 36 0.85 -15.12 40.89
C LYS A 36 1.13 -13.67 40.48
N ARG A 37 2.33 -13.15 40.75
CA ARG A 37 2.73 -11.79 40.32
C ARG A 37 2.71 -11.65 38.80
N VAL A 38 3.17 -12.65 38.06
CA VAL A 38 3.12 -12.66 36.59
C VAL A 38 1.67 -12.72 36.10
N SER A 39 0.82 -13.58 36.68
CA SER A 39 -0.60 -13.66 36.35
C SER A 39 -1.31 -12.33 36.59
N ASP A 40 -1.14 -11.75 37.78
CA ASP A 40 -1.75 -10.47 38.16
C ASP A 40 -1.29 -9.34 37.20
N ALA A 41 -0.02 -9.35 36.79
CA ALA A 41 0.50 -8.40 35.81
C ALA A 41 -0.11 -8.59 34.41
N ILE A 42 -0.29 -9.84 33.96
CA ILE A 42 -0.96 -10.19 32.70
C ILE A 42 -2.42 -9.75 32.76
N ASP A 43 -3.15 -10.07 33.84
CA ASP A 43 -4.55 -9.72 34.03
C ASP A 43 -4.76 -8.20 34.06
N LEU A 44 -3.84 -7.46 34.72
CA LEU A 44 -3.86 -6.01 34.72
C LEU A 44 -3.60 -5.43 33.33
N ALA A 45 -2.65 -6.00 32.57
CA ALA A 45 -2.40 -5.60 31.18
C ALA A 45 -3.60 -5.90 30.26
N LEU A 46 -4.23 -7.06 30.41
CA LEU A 46 -5.42 -7.44 29.65
C LEU A 46 -6.62 -6.55 29.99
N ASN A 47 -6.80 -6.19 31.27
CA ASN A 47 -7.86 -5.27 31.68
C ASN A 47 -7.62 -3.86 31.15
N ALA A 48 -6.39 -3.34 31.21
CA ALA A 48 -6.02 -2.07 30.59
C ALA A 48 -6.25 -2.11 29.05
N GLU A 49 -5.92 -3.21 28.39
CA GLU A 49 -6.19 -3.41 26.96
C GLU A 49 -7.70 -3.45 26.67
N ARG A 50 -8.50 -4.13 27.51
CA ARG A 50 -9.97 -4.15 27.38
C ARG A 50 -10.59 -2.77 27.59
N GLU A 51 -10.09 -1.99 28.54
CA GLU A 51 -10.56 -0.63 28.79
C GLU A 51 -10.20 0.32 27.64
N SER A 52 -8.96 0.23 27.12
CA SER A 52 -8.56 1.00 25.93
C SER A 52 -9.39 0.60 24.70
N LYS A 53 -9.67 -0.70 24.51
CA LYS A 53 -10.59 -1.18 23.47
C LYS A 53 -12.01 -0.65 23.67
N LYS A 54 -12.55 -0.64 24.90
CA LYS A 54 -13.88 -0.04 25.19
C LYS A 54 -13.93 1.47 24.91
N LYS A 55 -12.84 2.20 25.17
CA LYS A 55 -12.72 3.61 24.78
C LYS A 55 -12.64 3.74 23.24
N SER A 56 -11.92 2.85 22.56
CA SER A 56 -11.81 2.83 21.10
C SER A 56 -13.06 2.29 20.38
N VAL A 57 -13.99 1.60 21.08
CA VAL A 57 -15.31 1.18 20.54
C VAL A 57 -16.11 2.39 20.05
N HIS A 58 -15.83 3.59 20.55
CA HIS A 58 -16.51 4.81 20.14
C HIS A 58 -15.94 5.43 18.85
N GLY A 59 -14.80 4.92 18.34
CA GLY A 59 -14.16 5.37 17.10
C GLY A 59 -14.68 4.65 15.86
N ALA A 60 -14.63 5.34 14.72
CA ALA A 60 -15.06 4.76 13.45
C ALA A 60 -14.04 3.73 12.95
N LYS A 61 -14.56 2.58 12.49
CA LYS A 61 -13.76 1.55 11.83
C LYS A 61 -14.00 1.60 10.32
N ILE A 62 -12.95 1.87 9.56
CA ILE A 62 -12.98 2.08 8.12
C ILE A 62 -12.24 0.91 7.46
N LEU A 63 -12.84 0.34 6.42
CA LEU A 63 -12.17 -0.68 5.61
C LEU A 63 -11.93 -0.15 4.20
N LEU A 64 -10.66 -0.12 3.78
CA LEU A 64 -10.25 0.28 2.44
C LEU A 64 -10.28 -0.94 1.51
N LEU A 65 -11.15 -0.92 0.52
CA LEU A 65 -11.29 -1.98 -0.48
C LEU A 65 -11.00 -1.47 -1.88
N GLY A 66 -10.64 -2.39 -2.78
CA GLY A 66 -10.38 -2.08 -4.18
C GLY A 66 -9.25 -2.94 -4.73
N GLN A 67 -9.18 -3.02 -6.06
CA GLN A 67 -8.13 -3.78 -6.77
C GLN A 67 -6.72 -3.32 -6.37
N ALA A 68 -5.71 -4.15 -6.65
CA ALA A 68 -4.31 -3.75 -6.63
C ALA A 68 -4.11 -2.39 -7.31
N GLU A 69 -3.20 -1.57 -6.79
CA GLU A 69 -2.85 -0.25 -7.37
C GLU A 69 -4.02 0.73 -7.59
N SER A 70 -5.18 0.53 -6.95
CA SER A 70 -6.32 1.45 -7.04
C SER A 70 -6.12 2.78 -6.29
N GLY A 71 -5.07 2.88 -5.46
CA GLY A 71 -4.74 4.06 -4.65
C GLY A 71 -5.07 3.95 -3.16
N LYS A 72 -5.34 2.75 -2.62
CA LYS A 72 -5.74 2.53 -1.21
C LYS A 72 -4.76 3.16 -0.22
N SER A 73 -3.50 2.75 -0.30
CA SER A 73 -2.44 3.26 0.57
C SER A 73 -2.17 4.76 0.36
N THR A 74 -2.43 5.30 -0.83
CA THR A 74 -2.34 6.75 -1.09
C THR A 74 -3.47 7.52 -0.39
N ILE A 75 -4.71 7.03 -0.43
CA ILE A 75 -5.82 7.62 0.33
C ILE A 75 -5.57 7.52 1.84
N LEU A 76 -5.04 6.40 2.32
CA LEU A 76 -4.66 6.25 3.71
C LEU A 76 -3.61 7.28 4.15
N LYS A 77 -2.56 7.48 3.35
CA LYS A 77 -1.55 8.53 3.60
C LYS A 77 -2.16 9.92 3.59
N ASN A 78 -3.11 10.22 2.69
CA ASN A 78 -3.83 11.50 2.71
C ASN A 78 -4.66 11.66 3.98
N MET A 79 -5.31 10.60 4.48
CA MET A 79 -6.02 10.66 5.76
C MET A 79 -5.06 10.93 6.92
N GLN A 80 -3.89 10.30 6.93
CA GLN A 80 -2.85 10.57 7.94
C GLN A 80 -2.32 12.01 7.84
N LEU A 81 -2.09 12.52 6.63
CA LEU A 81 -1.69 13.91 6.41
C LEU A 81 -2.77 14.90 6.87
N HIS A 82 -4.05 14.59 6.65
CA HIS A 82 -5.16 15.48 6.98
C HIS A 82 -5.48 15.50 8.48
N PHE A 83 -5.48 14.34 9.13
CA PHE A 83 -5.89 14.21 10.55
C PHE A 83 -4.73 14.22 11.55
N SER A 84 -3.51 13.94 11.11
CA SER A 84 -2.31 13.90 11.94
C SER A 84 -1.09 14.49 11.20
N PRO A 85 -1.15 15.76 10.77
CA PRO A 85 -0.09 16.37 9.97
C PRO A 85 1.26 16.40 10.70
N THR A 86 1.26 16.64 12.02
CA THR A 86 2.51 16.71 12.78
C THR A 86 3.25 15.36 12.81
N ALA A 87 2.50 14.28 13.05
CA ALA A 87 3.02 12.92 13.00
C ALA A 87 3.50 12.57 11.58
N PHE A 88 2.72 12.92 10.55
CA PHE A 88 3.08 12.66 9.16
C PHE A 88 4.38 13.38 8.76
N HIS A 89 4.54 14.66 9.13
CA HIS A 89 5.76 15.42 8.86
C HIS A 89 6.98 14.86 9.61
N ALA A 90 6.80 14.44 10.87
CA ALA A 90 7.87 13.79 11.63
C ALA A 90 8.34 12.47 10.98
N GLU A 91 7.45 11.80 10.24
CA GLU A 91 7.75 10.57 9.52
C GLU A 91 8.27 10.80 8.09
N ALA A 92 8.15 12.01 7.53
CA ALA A 92 8.49 12.29 6.13
C ALA A 92 9.94 11.92 5.78
N GLU A 93 10.90 12.18 6.67
CA GLU A 93 12.30 11.83 6.44
C GLU A 93 12.54 10.32 6.29
N LEU A 94 11.68 9.50 6.91
CA LEU A 94 11.78 8.03 6.89
C LEU A 94 11.35 7.44 5.54
N TRP A 95 10.65 8.22 4.72
CA TRP A 95 10.31 7.84 3.35
C TRP A 95 11.45 8.08 2.36
N ARG A 96 12.50 8.83 2.73
CA ARG A 96 13.62 9.14 1.84
C ARG A 96 14.26 7.87 1.22
N PRO A 97 14.60 6.82 1.99
CA PRO A 97 15.17 5.60 1.40
C PRO A 97 14.23 4.91 0.42
N VAL A 98 12.91 4.98 0.67
CA VAL A 98 11.88 4.41 -0.22
C VAL A 98 11.81 5.20 -1.53
N ILE A 99 11.80 6.53 -1.45
CA ILE A 99 11.78 7.41 -2.62
C ILE A 99 13.04 7.22 -3.47
N HIS A 100 14.20 7.17 -2.83
CA HIS A 100 15.47 6.85 -3.49
C HIS A 100 15.45 5.48 -4.14
N LEU A 101 14.89 4.47 -3.48
CA LEU A 101 14.78 3.13 -4.05
C LEU A 101 13.82 3.09 -5.25
N ASN A 102 12.69 3.79 -5.19
CA ASN A 102 11.76 3.90 -6.33
C ASN A 102 12.46 4.56 -7.53
N LEU A 103 13.18 5.67 -7.32
CA LEU A 103 13.95 6.35 -8.35
C LEU A 103 15.02 5.44 -8.97
N VAL A 104 15.85 4.82 -8.13
CA VAL A 104 16.96 3.95 -8.56
C VAL A 104 16.43 2.76 -9.34
N ARG A 105 15.31 2.16 -8.92
CA ARG A 105 14.67 1.06 -9.65
C ARG A 105 14.13 1.45 -11.00
N SER A 106 13.52 2.62 -11.13
CA SER A 106 13.09 3.13 -12.44
C SER A 106 14.28 3.31 -13.39
N ALA A 107 15.42 3.83 -12.89
CA ALA A 107 16.64 3.95 -13.67
C ALA A 107 17.22 2.58 -14.06
N ASN A 108 17.38 1.65 -13.10
CA ASN A 108 17.89 0.30 -13.36
C ASN A 108 16.99 -0.52 -14.29
N PHE A 109 15.67 -0.33 -14.22
CA PHE A 109 14.71 -0.93 -15.14
C PHE A 109 14.99 -0.49 -16.59
N ILE A 110 15.18 0.81 -16.82
CA ILE A 110 15.55 1.35 -18.14
C ILE A 110 16.88 0.76 -18.60
N LEU A 111 17.91 0.74 -17.73
CA LEU A 111 19.23 0.19 -18.07
C LEU A 111 19.18 -1.29 -18.45
N ASN A 112 18.36 -2.07 -17.76
CA ASN A 112 18.16 -3.49 -18.07
C ASN A 112 17.41 -3.68 -19.40
N LEU A 113 16.45 -2.81 -19.71
CA LEU A 113 15.75 -2.83 -20.99
C LEU A 113 16.69 -2.52 -22.18
N LEU A 114 17.66 -1.65 -21.97
CA LEU A 114 18.65 -1.22 -22.97
C LEU A 114 19.85 -2.17 -23.07
N SER A 115 20.05 -3.05 -22.09
CA SER A 115 21.15 -4.01 -22.09
C SER A 115 20.93 -5.09 -23.17
N PRO A 116 21.95 -5.50 -23.94
CA PRO A 116 21.80 -6.53 -24.96
C PRO A 116 21.28 -7.83 -24.35
N ARG A 117 20.15 -8.34 -24.84
CA ARG A 117 19.62 -9.64 -24.43
C ARG A 117 20.46 -10.75 -25.05
N SER A 118 21.25 -11.44 -24.23
CA SER A 118 21.97 -12.66 -24.60
C SER A 118 21.03 -13.86 -24.73
N SER A 119 20.08 -13.83 -25.67
CA SER A 119 19.21 -14.98 -25.94
C SER A 119 19.11 -15.23 -27.43
N GLY A 120 19.70 -16.34 -27.87
CA GLY A 120 19.82 -16.77 -29.26
C GLY A 120 18.49 -17.17 -29.89
N THR A 121 17.63 -16.21 -30.18
CA THR A 121 16.47 -16.42 -31.05
C THR A 121 16.44 -15.32 -32.10
N THR A 122 16.67 -15.75 -33.33
CA THR A 122 16.73 -14.96 -34.54
C THR A 122 15.45 -14.15 -34.76
N SER A 123 15.56 -12.82 -34.68
CA SER A 123 14.66 -11.85 -35.31
C SER A 123 15.51 -10.63 -35.68
N PRO A 124 15.71 -10.31 -36.97
CA PRO A 124 16.70 -9.31 -37.40
C PRO A 124 16.21 -7.84 -37.30
N THR A 125 15.20 -7.54 -36.46
CA THR A 125 14.48 -6.24 -36.54
C THR A 125 14.57 -5.33 -35.31
N SER A 126 15.40 -5.60 -34.31
CA SER A 126 15.48 -4.69 -33.14
C SER A 126 16.82 -4.64 -32.43
N ASN A 127 17.93 -4.73 -33.16
CA ASN A 127 19.17 -4.14 -32.67
C ASN A 127 19.10 -2.64 -32.99
N LEU A 128 18.44 -1.85 -32.12
CA LEU A 128 18.77 -0.44 -32.04
C LEU A 128 20.30 -0.39 -31.91
N LEU A 129 20.97 0.23 -32.87
CA LEU A 129 22.37 0.62 -32.72
C LEU A 129 22.37 1.55 -31.50
N LEU A 130 22.57 0.99 -30.31
CA LEU A 130 22.62 1.76 -29.08
C LEU A 130 23.64 2.86 -29.33
N ASP A 131 23.21 4.11 -29.26
CA ASP A 131 24.08 5.26 -29.41
C ASP A 131 25.25 5.11 -28.41
N ASP A 132 26.44 5.58 -28.77
CA ASP A 132 27.61 5.51 -27.87
C ASP A 132 27.34 6.24 -26.55
N THR A 133 26.46 7.23 -26.58
CA THR A 133 25.90 7.89 -25.39
C THR A 133 25.20 6.89 -24.47
N VAL A 134 24.33 6.01 -24.99
CA VAL A 134 23.60 5.02 -24.18
C VAL A 134 24.55 3.98 -23.60
N ARG A 135 25.55 3.54 -24.37
CA ARG A 135 26.59 2.63 -23.85
C ARG A 135 27.34 3.25 -22.69
N ARG A 136 27.75 4.52 -22.82
CA ARG A 136 28.42 5.26 -21.74
C ARG A 136 27.56 5.35 -20.49
N LEU A 137 26.26 5.65 -20.65
CA LEU A 137 25.31 5.73 -19.53
C LEU A 137 25.15 4.38 -18.81
N ILE A 138 25.16 3.26 -19.52
CA ILE A 138 25.10 1.92 -18.91
C ILE A 138 26.30 1.70 -17.97
N PHE A 139 27.49 2.13 -18.36
CA PHE A 139 28.68 2.02 -17.51
C PHE A 139 28.66 3.02 -16.35
N SER A 140 28.32 4.28 -16.59
CA SER A 140 28.36 5.31 -15.56
C SER A 140 27.28 5.13 -14.48
N LEU A 141 26.14 4.53 -14.84
CA LEU A 141 25.05 4.23 -13.92
C LEU A 141 25.13 2.82 -13.28
N ALA A 142 26.16 2.03 -13.59
CA ALA A 142 26.38 0.72 -12.97
C ALA A 142 26.36 0.72 -11.41
N PRO A 143 26.86 1.75 -10.70
CA PRO A 143 26.79 1.82 -9.24
C PRO A 143 25.36 1.76 -8.67
N LEU A 144 24.34 2.16 -9.44
CA LEU A 144 22.94 2.16 -9.01
C LEU A 144 22.42 0.77 -8.64
N LYS A 145 22.99 -0.31 -9.19
CA LYS A 145 22.63 -1.69 -8.83
C LYS A 145 22.99 -2.02 -7.37
N SER A 146 24.15 -1.54 -6.90
CA SER A 146 24.58 -1.72 -5.52
C SER A 146 23.69 -0.93 -4.55
N VAL A 147 23.35 0.31 -4.93
CA VAL A 147 22.41 1.14 -4.16
C VAL A 147 21.04 0.48 -4.04
N GLU A 148 20.51 -0.07 -5.13
CA GLU A 148 19.24 -0.80 -5.11
C GLU A 148 19.26 -1.96 -4.10
N THR A 149 20.33 -2.75 -4.12
CA THR A 149 20.49 -3.92 -3.23
C THR A 149 20.59 -3.47 -1.77
N SER A 150 21.36 -2.42 -1.49
CA SER A 150 21.52 -1.85 -0.14
C SER A 150 20.19 -1.33 0.40
N LEU A 151 19.47 -0.50 -0.36
CA LEU A 151 18.19 0.06 0.04
C LEU A 151 17.10 -1.02 0.18
N THR A 152 17.08 -2.02 -0.71
CA THR A 152 16.14 -3.15 -0.64
C THR A 152 16.35 -3.95 0.64
N LYS A 153 17.61 -4.31 0.96
CA LYS A 153 17.96 -5.02 2.20
C LYS A 153 17.51 -4.24 3.43
N ARG A 154 17.70 -2.92 3.42
CA ARG A 154 17.31 -2.05 4.52
C ARG A 154 15.79 -1.97 4.70
N ILE A 155 15.04 -1.79 3.62
CA ILE A 155 13.58 -1.59 3.67
C ILE A 155 12.84 -2.88 4.02
N SER A 156 13.33 -4.02 3.54
CA SER A 156 12.75 -5.34 3.82
C SER A 156 13.13 -5.89 5.20
N GLY A 157 14.23 -5.41 5.80
CA GLY A 157 14.75 -5.89 7.09
C GLY A 157 15.45 -7.26 6.97
N SER A 158 15.88 -7.83 8.12
CA SER A 158 16.49 -9.17 8.19
C SER A 158 15.50 -10.33 7.99
N ALA A 159 14.20 -10.04 7.88
CA ALA A 159 13.22 -11.02 7.44
C ALA A 159 13.38 -11.16 5.92
N GLY A 160 13.95 -12.29 5.48
CA GLY A 160 14.36 -12.55 4.11
C GLY A 160 13.38 -12.04 3.06
N THR A 161 13.94 -11.55 1.95
CA THR A 161 13.22 -11.23 0.73
C THR A 161 12.25 -12.34 0.40
N ILE A 162 10.95 -12.06 0.46
CA ILE A 162 9.98 -12.87 -0.26
C ILE A 162 9.95 -12.25 -1.63
N ASP A 163 10.89 -12.70 -2.46
CA ASP A 163 10.61 -12.73 -3.88
C ASP A 163 9.24 -13.39 -4.03
N ASN A 164 8.35 -12.75 -4.79
CA ASN A 164 7.13 -13.39 -5.24
C ASN A 164 7.55 -14.68 -5.98
N GLN A 165 7.57 -15.80 -5.27
CA GLN A 165 7.74 -17.14 -5.80
C GLN A 165 6.50 -17.47 -6.64
N TYR A 166 6.47 -16.94 -7.85
CA TYR A 166 5.95 -17.69 -8.98
C TYR A 166 7.15 -18.36 -9.65
N LYS A 167 7.40 -19.61 -9.23
CA LYS A 167 8.23 -20.65 -9.87
C LYS A 167 9.63 -20.24 -10.37
N SER A 168 10.70 -20.55 -9.65
CA SER A 168 11.89 -21.06 -10.35
C SER A 168 12.78 -21.93 -9.47
N ASN A 169 12.85 -23.21 -9.81
CA ASN A 169 14.07 -23.99 -9.67
C ASN A 169 15.05 -23.51 -10.75
N SER A 170 15.88 -22.52 -10.45
CA SER A 170 17.17 -22.31 -11.12
C SER A 170 17.98 -21.30 -10.31
N ILE A 171 19.12 -21.73 -9.80
CA ILE A 171 19.93 -21.02 -8.80
C ILE A 171 20.77 -19.88 -9.39
N ASP A 172 20.72 -19.60 -10.70
CA ASP A 172 21.66 -18.68 -11.35
C ASP A 172 21.05 -17.56 -12.21
N ASN A 173 19.81 -17.11 -11.97
CA ASN A 173 19.30 -15.94 -12.68
C ASN A 173 18.27 -15.10 -11.88
N PRO A 174 18.66 -13.97 -11.27
CA PRO A 174 17.75 -13.10 -10.52
C PRO A 174 16.72 -12.34 -11.39
N TYR A 175 16.66 -12.61 -12.70
CA TYR A 175 15.77 -11.90 -13.65
C TYR A 175 14.88 -12.84 -14.48
N ALA A 176 14.70 -14.10 -14.08
CA ALA A 176 14.00 -15.11 -14.89
C ALA A 176 12.48 -14.88 -15.11
N HIS A 177 11.86 -13.89 -14.44
CA HIS A 177 10.43 -13.54 -14.61
C HIS A 177 10.22 -12.04 -14.86
N TYR A 178 10.97 -11.48 -15.80
CA TYR A 178 10.77 -10.09 -16.21
C TYR A 178 9.48 -9.96 -17.01
N ASN A 179 8.38 -9.54 -16.36
CA ASN A 179 7.20 -9.04 -17.07
C ASN A 179 7.55 -7.62 -17.58
N PRO A 180 7.76 -7.43 -18.89
CA PRO A 180 8.40 -6.23 -19.43
C PRO A 180 7.60 -4.94 -19.24
N ALA A 181 6.33 -5.02 -18.85
CA ALA A 181 5.45 -3.86 -18.76
C ALA A 181 5.65 -2.97 -17.50
N LYS A 182 6.36 -3.45 -16.46
CA LYS A 182 6.44 -2.74 -15.16
C LYS A 182 7.80 -2.79 -14.48
N ALA A 183 8.18 -1.70 -13.83
CA ALA A 183 9.34 -1.68 -12.95
C ALA A 183 9.10 -2.57 -11.71
N PRO A 184 10.13 -3.28 -11.20
CA PRO A 184 9.99 -4.18 -10.07
C PRO A 184 9.58 -3.44 -8.78
N GLU A 185 8.51 -3.89 -8.12
CA GLU A 185 8.06 -3.33 -6.84
C GLU A 185 8.74 -3.99 -5.62
N ILE A 186 8.85 -3.29 -4.48
CA ILE A 186 9.19 -3.92 -3.18
C ILE A 186 7.89 -4.28 -2.49
N ALA A 187 7.81 -5.53 -2.01
CA ALA A 187 6.78 -5.97 -1.10
C ALA A 187 7.36 -6.15 0.32
N VAL A 188 6.70 -5.57 1.33
CA VAL A 188 7.07 -5.65 2.74
C VAL A 188 5.92 -6.29 3.53
N ARG A 189 6.24 -7.20 4.45
CA ARG A 189 5.23 -7.78 5.37
C ARG A 189 4.74 -6.77 6.39
N SER A 190 3.45 -6.82 6.72
CA SER A 190 2.85 -6.03 7.80
C SER A 190 3.66 -6.15 9.10
N GLY A 191 4.02 -5.00 9.69
CA GLY A 191 4.69 -4.92 10.99
C GLY A 191 6.20 -5.24 11.04
N ALA A 192 6.83 -5.72 9.97
CA ALA A 192 8.20 -6.28 10.02
C ALA A 192 9.27 -5.63 9.11
N GLY A 193 8.94 -4.60 8.31
CA GLY A 193 9.94 -3.92 7.44
C GLY A 193 10.28 -2.48 7.86
N TRP A 194 10.35 -1.53 6.91
CA TRP A 194 10.73 -0.13 7.15
C TRP A 194 9.95 0.58 8.28
N LYS A 195 8.75 0.09 8.65
CA LYS A 195 7.99 0.52 9.85
C LYS A 195 8.55 0.04 11.19
N GLY A 196 9.35 -1.02 11.21
CA GLY A 196 10.19 -1.42 12.35
C GLY A 196 11.36 -0.44 12.56
N LEU A 197 11.94 0.09 11.47
CA LEU A 197 12.96 1.14 11.53
C LEU A 197 12.39 2.46 12.10
N LEU A 198 11.11 2.78 11.82
CA LEU A 198 10.36 3.87 12.46
C LEU A 198 10.32 3.72 13.99
N LYS A 199 10.05 2.52 14.51
CA LYS A 199 10.05 2.24 15.96
C LYS A 199 11.44 2.35 16.58
N PHE A 200 12.47 1.89 15.88
CA PHE A 200 13.86 1.93 16.37
C PHE A 200 14.45 3.35 16.35
N ARG A 201 14.14 4.18 15.34
CA ARG A 201 14.62 5.58 15.25
C ARG A 201 14.04 6.49 16.32
N ARG A 202 12.79 6.26 16.75
CA ARG A 202 12.20 6.95 17.92
C ARG A 202 13.00 6.70 19.22
N GLN A 203 13.77 5.61 19.30
CA GLN A 203 14.58 5.28 20.48
C GLN A 203 16.05 5.71 20.35
N SER A 204 16.62 5.77 19.14
CA SER A 204 18.08 5.91 18.97
C SER A 204 18.57 7.33 18.65
N GLY A 205 17.72 8.28 18.28
CA GLY A 205 18.11 9.68 18.03
C GLY A 205 19.17 9.90 16.92
N ALA A 206 19.63 8.85 16.24
CA ALA A 206 20.75 8.91 15.32
C ALA A 206 20.35 9.45 13.94
N VAL A 207 21.12 10.43 13.47
CA VAL A 207 21.02 11.08 12.16
C VAL A 207 21.79 10.23 11.14
N SER A 208 21.05 9.42 10.36
CA SER A 208 21.51 8.69 9.15
C SER A 208 22.65 7.67 9.32
N SER A 209 22.43 6.43 8.84
CA SER A 209 23.48 5.39 8.80
C SER A 209 24.62 5.80 7.84
N PRO A 210 25.89 5.41 8.10
CA PRO A 210 26.98 5.58 7.12
C PRO A 210 26.66 5.00 5.74
N GLU A 211 25.96 3.86 5.68
CA GLU A 211 25.49 3.26 4.43
C GLU A 211 24.48 4.16 3.70
N ASP A 212 23.64 4.90 4.43
CA ASP A 212 22.70 5.84 3.82
C ASP A 212 23.42 7.02 3.20
N MET A 213 24.42 7.57 3.90
CA MET A 213 25.21 8.67 3.37
C MET A 213 25.93 8.25 2.10
N GLN A 214 26.47 7.02 2.06
CA GLN A 214 27.10 6.47 0.87
C GLN A 214 26.10 6.30 -0.27
N ASN A 215 24.92 5.72 -0.03
CA ASN A 215 23.88 5.57 -1.04
C ASN A 215 23.46 6.94 -1.61
N ARG A 216 23.27 7.96 -0.75
CA ARG A 216 22.93 9.33 -1.20
C ARG A 216 24.01 9.93 -2.09
N ARG A 217 25.30 9.78 -1.73
CA ARG A 217 26.42 10.28 -2.53
C ARG A 217 26.48 9.63 -3.90
N ILE A 218 26.28 8.31 -3.97
CA ILE A 218 26.25 7.59 -5.25
C ILE A 218 25.07 8.08 -6.10
N ILE A 219 23.88 8.20 -5.51
CA ILE A 219 22.69 8.70 -6.22
C ILE A 219 22.91 10.13 -6.73
N ASN A 220 23.51 11.00 -5.92
CA ASN A 220 23.84 12.37 -6.30
C ASN A 220 24.85 12.42 -7.45
N ALA A 221 25.92 11.62 -7.38
CA ALA A 221 26.93 11.54 -8.43
C ALA A 221 26.36 11.03 -9.77
N CYS A 222 25.33 10.19 -9.74
CA CYS A 222 24.64 9.67 -10.91
C CYS A 222 23.52 10.58 -11.43
N ALA A 223 23.22 11.71 -10.79
CA ALA A 223 22.02 12.51 -11.08
C ALA A 223 21.93 12.97 -12.54
N ASP A 224 22.99 13.60 -13.06
CA ASP A 224 23.03 14.13 -14.44
C ASP A 224 22.89 13.01 -15.48
N ASP A 225 23.48 11.85 -15.21
CA ASP A 225 23.39 10.68 -16.08
C ASP A 225 22.00 10.05 -16.04
N ILE A 226 21.32 10.02 -14.88
CA ILE A 226 19.91 9.57 -14.78
C ILE A 226 19.00 10.53 -15.58
N VAL A 227 19.22 11.85 -15.47
CA VAL A 227 18.47 12.84 -16.26
C VAL A 227 18.71 12.65 -17.76
N THR A 228 19.97 12.44 -18.15
CA THR A 228 20.35 12.22 -19.55
C THR A 228 19.73 10.93 -20.10
N LEU A 229 19.76 9.85 -19.31
CA LEU A 229 19.11 8.57 -19.65
C LEU A 229 17.61 8.76 -19.87
N TRP A 230 16.92 9.45 -18.96
CA TRP A 230 15.48 9.63 -19.05
C TRP A 230 15.06 10.54 -20.21
N ARG A 231 15.80 11.62 -20.47
CA ARG A 231 15.50 12.57 -21.54
C ARG A 231 15.95 12.09 -22.93
N ASN A 232 16.68 10.97 -23.03
CA ASN A 232 17.17 10.44 -24.29
C ASN A 232 16.00 10.00 -25.21
N PRO A 233 15.92 10.48 -26.46
CA PRO A 233 14.84 10.15 -27.39
C PRO A 233 14.72 8.66 -27.72
N ASP A 234 15.85 7.96 -27.87
CA ASP A 234 15.87 6.52 -28.21
C ASP A 234 15.33 5.68 -27.05
N VAL A 235 15.60 6.11 -25.81
CA VAL A 235 15.05 5.49 -24.60
C VAL A 235 13.54 5.67 -24.54
N GLN A 236 13.03 6.88 -24.79
CA GLN A 236 11.60 7.15 -24.82
C GLN A 236 10.89 6.37 -25.94
N GLU A 237 11.50 6.29 -27.11
CA GLU A 237 10.97 5.52 -28.24
C GLU A 237 10.95 4.02 -27.93
N LYS A 238 12.01 3.49 -27.30
CA LYS A 238 12.05 2.07 -26.89
C LYS A 238 10.98 1.75 -25.85
N LEU A 239 10.77 2.62 -24.85
CA LEU A 239 9.68 2.47 -23.88
C LEU A 239 8.32 2.46 -24.56
N ARG A 240 8.10 3.34 -25.55
CA ARG A 240 6.87 3.41 -26.33
C ARG A 240 6.63 2.15 -27.16
N GLN A 241 7.67 1.61 -27.81
CA GLN A 241 7.60 0.38 -28.61
C GLN A 241 7.24 -0.84 -27.78
N GLU A 242 7.71 -0.91 -26.54
CA GLU A 242 7.42 -1.99 -25.60
C GLU A 242 6.14 -1.74 -24.78
N GLU A 243 5.39 -0.67 -25.10
CA GLU A 243 4.16 -0.24 -24.41
C GLU A 243 4.35 0.00 -22.89
N ILE A 244 5.53 0.50 -22.51
CA ILE A 244 5.91 0.78 -21.12
C ILE A 244 5.68 2.25 -20.79
N TYR A 245 4.72 2.52 -19.89
CA TYR A 245 4.37 3.87 -19.45
C TYR A 245 4.87 4.13 -18.02
N LEU A 246 6.18 4.35 -17.85
CA LEU A 246 6.78 4.57 -16.52
C LEU A 246 6.18 5.77 -15.76
N LYS A 247 5.78 6.83 -16.46
CA LYS A 247 5.16 8.03 -15.86
C LYS A 247 3.86 7.73 -15.11
N ASP A 248 3.11 6.74 -15.58
CA ASP A 248 1.82 6.35 -15.01
C ASP A 248 1.98 5.38 -13.82
N GLN A 249 3.22 4.91 -13.58
CA GLN A 249 3.51 3.97 -12.51
C GLN A 249 3.65 4.70 -11.17
N PRO A 250 3.11 4.13 -10.08
CA PRO A 250 3.32 4.68 -8.75
C PRO A 250 4.82 4.62 -8.39
N GLY A 251 5.31 5.62 -7.65
CA GLY A 251 6.73 5.75 -7.34
C GLY A 251 7.57 6.31 -8.49
N PHE A 252 6.96 6.85 -9.54
CA PHE A 252 7.70 7.54 -10.60
C PHE A 252 8.35 8.81 -10.08
N PHE A 253 9.67 8.94 -10.22
CA PHE A 253 10.46 10.10 -9.75
C PHE A 253 11.50 10.60 -10.77
N LEU A 254 11.51 10.07 -12.00
CA LEU A 254 12.52 10.42 -13.02
C LEU A 254 12.40 11.86 -13.56
N GLU A 255 11.28 12.56 -13.29
CA GLU A 255 11.13 14.00 -13.58
C GLU A 255 11.65 14.90 -12.44
N ASP A 256 11.89 14.33 -11.25
CA ASP A 256 12.26 15.04 -10.03
C ASP A 256 13.73 14.80 -9.61
N VAL A 257 14.53 14.18 -10.48
CA VAL A 257 15.91 13.72 -10.18
C VAL A 257 16.77 14.84 -9.60
N GLU A 258 16.79 16.01 -10.23
CA GLU A 258 17.60 17.16 -9.82
C GLU A 258 17.31 17.62 -8.38
N ARG A 259 16.07 17.42 -7.89
CA ARG A 259 15.65 17.76 -6.53
C ARG A 259 15.87 16.61 -5.55
N ILE A 260 15.51 15.39 -5.93
CA ILE A 260 15.51 14.20 -5.06
C ILE A 260 16.91 13.67 -4.77
N THR A 261 17.85 13.87 -5.71
CA THR A 261 19.22 13.36 -5.60
C THR A 261 20.14 14.28 -4.79
N LYS A 262 19.71 15.47 -4.39
CA LYS A 262 20.52 16.37 -3.56
C LYS A 262 20.80 15.78 -2.17
N GLU A 263 21.97 16.07 -1.60
CA GLU A 263 22.36 15.53 -0.29
C GLU A 263 21.45 16.05 0.85
N ASP A 264 20.99 17.29 0.74
CA ASP A 264 20.09 17.98 1.67
C ASP A 264 18.60 17.75 1.36
N TYR A 265 18.27 16.89 0.38
CA TYR A 265 16.90 16.59 0.00
C TYR A 265 16.04 16.17 1.20
N LEU A 266 14.92 16.88 1.40
CA LEU A 266 13.87 16.53 2.36
C LEU A 266 12.60 16.12 1.61
N PRO A 267 12.05 14.92 1.88
CA PRO A 267 10.79 14.49 1.28
C PRO A 267 9.64 15.45 1.58
N THR A 268 8.95 15.86 0.52
CA THR A 268 7.71 16.62 0.62
C THR A 268 6.52 15.67 0.84
N PRO A 269 5.36 16.16 1.31
CA PRO A 269 4.16 15.34 1.39
C PRO A 269 3.75 14.70 0.05
N ASP A 270 3.96 15.41 -1.07
CA ASP A 270 3.73 14.87 -2.42
C ASP A 270 4.64 13.67 -2.72
N ASP A 271 5.93 13.78 -2.38
CA ASP A 271 6.88 12.66 -2.55
C ASP A 271 6.45 11.44 -1.75
N VAL A 272 6.02 11.64 -0.50
CA VAL A 272 5.54 10.55 0.37
C VAL A 272 4.29 9.90 -0.21
N LEU A 273 3.36 10.66 -0.79
CA LEU A 273 2.14 10.15 -1.39
C LEU A 273 2.41 9.33 -2.66
N ARG A 274 3.37 9.76 -3.47
CA ARG A 274 3.82 9.08 -4.70
C ARG A 274 4.67 7.84 -4.40
N ALA A 275 5.43 7.85 -3.31
CA ALA A 275 6.32 6.76 -2.92
C ALA A 275 5.57 5.42 -2.81
N ARG A 276 6.14 4.38 -3.42
CA ARG A 276 5.50 3.07 -3.58
C ARG A 276 6.23 1.97 -2.83
N VAL A 277 5.51 1.37 -1.89
CA VAL A 277 5.83 0.09 -1.24
C VAL A 277 4.56 -0.75 -1.25
N SER A 278 4.68 -2.02 -1.62
CA SER A 278 3.58 -2.97 -1.53
C SER A 278 3.56 -3.59 -0.14
N THR A 279 2.39 -3.63 0.50
CA THR A 279 2.23 -4.32 1.79
C THR A 279 1.65 -5.71 1.51
N ILE A 280 2.23 -6.75 2.12
CA ILE A 280 1.69 -8.11 2.08
C ILE A 280 0.84 -8.33 3.32
N GLY A 281 -0.43 -8.66 3.10
CA GLY A 281 -1.39 -8.94 4.15
C GLY A 281 -2.14 -7.71 4.66
N PRO A 282 -3.15 -7.91 5.50
CA PRO A 282 -3.91 -6.82 6.09
C PRO A 282 -3.07 -6.04 7.10
N GLU A 283 -3.31 -4.74 7.20
CA GLU A 283 -2.69 -3.85 8.18
C GLU A 283 -3.74 -2.98 8.88
N GLU A 284 -3.62 -2.86 10.21
CA GLU A 284 -4.43 -1.94 11.02
C GLU A 284 -3.67 -0.63 11.24
N HIS A 285 -4.29 0.47 10.84
CA HIS A 285 -3.76 1.82 11.04
C HIS A 285 -4.63 2.58 12.03
N ARG A 286 -3.99 3.13 13.05
CA ARG A 286 -4.64 4.03 14.00
C ARG A 286 -4.28 5.46 13.65
N ILE A 287 -5.30 6.25 13.34
CA ILE A 287 -5.14 7.67 13.02
C ILE A 287 -5.67 8.44 14.23
N PRO A 288 -4.78 9.01 15.06
CA PRO A 288 -5.21 9.92 16.10
C PRO A 288 -5.75 11.18 15.42
N MET A 289 -6.97 11.57 15.73
CA MET A 289 -7.53 12.80 15.19
C MET A 289 -6.98 13.96 16.01
N GLU A 290 -6.01 14.70 15.45
CA GLU A 290 -5.55 15.97 15.99
C GLU A 290 -6.69 16.99 15.83
N SER A 291 -7.64 16.96 16.77
CA SER A 291 -8.77 17.88 16.81
C SER A 291 -8.28 19.33 16.82
N SER A 292 -8.76 20.14 15.87
CA SER A 292 -8.61 21.60 15.90
C SER A 292 -9.47 22.28 16.98
N LEU A 293 -10.30 21.51 17.70
CA LEU A 293 -11.15 21.97 18.78
C LEU A 293 -10.54 21.53 20.12
N GLU A 294 -10.19 22.50 20.95
CA GLU A 294 -9.42 22.39 22.21
C GLU A 294 -10.08 21.56 23.33
N ASN A 295 -11.27 20.98 23.12
CA ASN A 295 -11.95 20.18 24.14
C ASN A 295 -11.84 18.69 23.81
N GLY A 296 -10.93 18.05 24.54
CA GLY A 296 -10.51 16.66 24.39
C GLY A 296 -11.64 15.64 24.35
N ASN A 297 -11.61 14.83 23.29
CA ASN A 297 -11.84 13.39 23.23
C ASN A 297 -11.84 12.98 21.74
N GLY A 298 -10.72 13.21 21.06
CA GLY A 298 -10.54 12.77 19.67
C GLY A 298 -10.70 11.26 19.61
N LYS A 299 -11.73 10.78 18.93
CA LYS A 299 -11.96 9.34 18.73
C LYS A 299 -10.96 8.84 17.68
N ASP A 300 -10.05 7.97 18.08
CA ASP A 300 -9.12 7.32 17.15
C ASP A 300 -9.90 6.61 16.04
N TRP A 301 -9.52 6.88 14.79
CA TRP A 301 -10.03 6.11 13.66
C TRP A 301 -9.15 4.91 13.43
N ILE A 302 -9.79 3.76 13.19
CA ILE A 302 -9.10 2.54 12.83
C ILE A 302 -9.36 2.29 11.35
N VAL A 303 -8.30 2.31 10.54
CA VAL A 303 -8.37 2.03 9.12
C VAL A 303 -7.70 0.69 8.83
N TYR A 304 -8.45 -0.24 8.27
CA TYR A 304 -7.94 -1.52 7.79
C TYR A 304 -7.55 -1.37 6.31
N ASP A 305 -6.24 -1.44 6.01
CA ASP A 305 -5.71 -1.53 4.65
C ASP A 305 -5.49 -3.01 4.31
N VAL A 306 -6.21 -3.50 3.30
CA VAL A 306 -6.15 -4.91 2.89
C VAL A 306 -5.66 -5.03 1.46
N GLY A 307 -4.93 -6.11 1.17
CA GLY A 307 -4.41 -6.37 -0.17
C GLY A 307 -5.51 -6.40 -1.24
N GLY A 308 -5.23 -5.77 -2.38
CA GLY A 308 -6.18 -5.65 -3.49
C GLY A 308 -6.13 -6.78 -4.52
N ASP A 309 -5.07 -7.58 -4.49
CA ASP A 309 -4.84 -8.70 -5.40
C ASP A 309 -5.86 -9.80 -5.15
N ARG A 310 -6.19 -10.58 -6.19
CA ARG A 310 -7.20 -11.66 -6.11
C ARG A 310 -6.92 -12.67 -4.99
N SER A 311 -5.66 -13.04 -4.78
CA SER A 311 -5.24 -14.00 -3.74
C SER A 311 -5.50 -13.51 -2.31
N GLN A 312 -5.56 -12.19 -2.10
CA GLN A 312 -5.69 -11.58 -0.78
C GLN A 312 -7.15 -11.31 -0.39
N ARG A 313 -8.10 -11.43 -1.32
CA ARG A 313 -9.52 -11.05 -1.12
C ARG A 313 -10.25 -11.90 -0.08
N ALA A 314 -9.84 -13.16 0.10
CA ALA A 314 -10.42 -14.04 1.10
C ALA A 314 -10.22 -13.51 2.54
N ALA A 315 -9.11 -12.80 2.77
CA ALA A 315 -8.78 -12.22 4.07
C ALA A 315 -9.65 -11.00 4.44
N TRP A 316 -10.50 -10.50 3.55
CA TRP A 316 -11.34 -9.33 3.84
C TRP A 316 -12.48 -9.65 4.80
N ALA A 317 -12.99 -10.89 4.75
CA ALA A 317 -14.19 -11.30 5.49
C ALA A 317 -14.04 -11.12 7.01
N GLN A 318 -12.84 -11.30 7.54
CA GLN A 318 -12.56 -11.17 8.98
C GLN A 318 -12.80 -9.74 9.53
N PHE A 319 -12.87 -8.73 8.66
CA PHE A 319 -13.09 -7.34 9.07
C PHE A 319 -14.56 -6.89 8.97
N PHE A 320 -15.40 -7.64 8.25
CA PHE A 320 -16.75 -7.20 7.86
C PHE A 320 -17.69 -6.98 9.05
N ASP A 321 -17.53 -7.72 10.15
CA ASP A 321 -18.42 -7.62 11.31
C ASP A 321 -18.19 -6.37 12.15
N THR A 322 -17.05 -5.69 11.97
CA THR A 322 -16.64 -4.59 12.85
C THR A 322 -16.68 -3.22 12.18
N VAL A 323 -16.82 -3.15 10.86
CA VAL A 323 -16.62 -1.90 10.11
C VAL A 323 -17.86 -1.02 10.10
N THR A 324 -17.67 0.27 10.32
CA THR A 324 -18.72 1.28 10.25
C THR A 324 -18.98 1.70 8.80
N VAL A 325 -17.89 1.87 8.04
CA VAL A 325 -17.91 2.37 6.66
C VAL A 325 -16.86 1.62 5.83
N ILE A 326 -17.19 1.39 4.56
CA ILE A 326 -16.24 0.89 3.56
C ILE A 326 -15.94 2.01 2.57
N ILE A 327 -14.66 2.25 2.30
CA ILE A 327 -14.20 3.10 1.21
C ILE A 327 -13.70 2.18 0.10
N PHE A 328 -14.41 2.16 -1.02
CA PHE A 328 -14.06 1.36 -2.19
C PHE A 328 -13.40 2.25 -3.24
N LEU A 329 -12.18 1.89 -3.64
CA LEU A 329 -11.41 2.59 -4.66
C LEU A 329 -11.42 1.83 -5.98
N ALA A 330 -11.93 2.47 -7.03
CA ALA A 330 -11.94 1.95 -8.40
C ALA A 330 -11.04 2.83 -9.29
N PRO A 331 -9.96 2.29 -9.88
CA PRO A 331 -9.12 3.06 -10.80
C PRO A 331 -9.83 3.19 -12.16
N VAL A 332 -10.34 4.39 -12.49
CA VAL A 332 -11.10 4.60 -13.73
C VAL A 332 -10.22 4.64 -14.97
N SER A 333 -8.93 4.96 -14.82
CA SER A 333 -7.94 4.95 -15.90
C SER A 333 -7.53 3.54 -16.36
N ALA A 334 -7.91 2.49 -15.64
CA ALA A 334 -7.52 1.11 -15.96
C ALA A 334 -8.46 0.45 -17.01
N PHE A 335 -9.21 1.24 -17.78
CA PHE A 335 -10.21 0.74 -18.73
C PHE A 335 -9.58 0.00 -19.92
N ASN A 336 -8.32 0.29 -20.25
CA ASN A 336 -7.55 -0.35 -21.33
C ASN A 336 -6.49 -1.34 -20.83
N GLN A 337 -6.50 -1.69 -19.53
CA GLN A 337 -5.47 -2.52 -18.91
C GLN A 337 -6.02 -3.89 -18.49
N ALA A 338 -5.16 -4.91 -18.54
CA ALA A 338 -5.43 -6.23 -17.97
C ALA A 338 -4.85 -6.37 -16.55
N LEU A 339 -5.36 -7.33 -15.77
CA LEU A 339 -4.81 -7.65 -14.45
C LEU A 339 -3.38 -8.18 -14.58
N ALA A 340 -2.53 -7.86 -13.60
CA ALA A 340 -1.19 -8.44 -13.54
C ALA A 340 -1.23 -9.94 -13.27
N GLU A 341 -2.22 -10.40 -12.50
CA GLU A 341 -2.39 -11.83 -12.19
C GLU A 341 -3.07 -12.63 -13.31
N ASP A 342 -3.76 -11.96 -14.25
CA ASP A 342 -4.61 -12.59 -15.26
C ASP A 342 -4.81 -11.64 -16.46
N GLU A 343 -3.96 -11.79 -17.47
CA GLU A 343 -3.93 -10.93 -18.67
C GLU A 343 -5.22 -11.02 -19.51
N THR A 344 -6.06 -12.02 -19.28
CA THR A 344 -7.34 -12.18 -19.99
C THR A 344 -8.44 -11.28 -19.43
N VAL A 345 -8.24 -10.71 -18.25
CA VAL A 345 -9.27 -9.95 -17.54
C VAL A 345 -8.94 -8.47 -17.51
N ASN A 346 -9.86 -7.67 -18.06
CA ASN A 346 -9.83 -6.22 -17.96
C ASN A 346 -9.96 -5.72 -16.51
N ARG A 347 -9.12 -4.76 -16.11
CA ARG A 347 -9.03 -4.25 -14.74
C ARG A 347 -10.27 -3.49 -14.29
N LEU A 348 -10.86 -2.66 -15.16
CA LEU A 348 -12.09 -1.93 -14.86
C LEU A 348 -13.27 -2.91 -14.68
N ALA A 349 -13.36 -3.92 -15.54
CA ALA A 349 -14.37 -4.97 -15.42
C ALA A 349 -14.24 -5.77 -14.10
N ASP A 350 -13.01 -6.14 -13.69
CA ASP A 350 -12.77 -6.79 -12.39
C ASP A 350 -13.15 -5.87 -11.21
N SER A 351 -12.89 -4.57 -11.31
CA SER A 351 -13.31 -3.58 -10.29
C SER A 351 -14.85 -3.50 -10.18
N MET A 352 -15.57 -3.54 -11.29
CA MET A 352 -17.04 -3.60 -11.28
C MET A 352 -17.59 -4.90 -10.71
N LYS A 353 -16.95 -6.04 -11.02
CA LYS A 353 -17.30 -7.35 -10.43
C LYS A 353 -17.10 -7.34 -8.92
N LEU A 354 -15.99 -6.74 -8.47
CA LEU A 354 -15.67 -6.59 -7.06
C LEU A 354 -16.68 -5.70 -6.32
N TRP A 355 -17.04 -4.57 -6.92
CA TRP A 355 -18.08 -3.68 -6.40
C TRP A 355 -19.42 -4.38 -6.26
N ARG A 356 -19.83 -5.15 -7.28
CA ARG A 356 -21.05 -5.96 -7.24
C ARG A 356 -21.04 -6.95 -6.08
N MET A 357 -19.93 -7.63 -5.85
CA MET A 357 -19.75 -8.57 -4.73
C MET A 357 -19.95 -7.87 -3.38
N ILE A 358 -19.35 -6.70 -3.18
CA ILE A 358 -19.48 -5.89 -1.95
C ILE A 358 -20.93 -5.41 -1.76
N CYS A 359 -21.56 -4.96 -2.85
CA CYS A 359 -22.96 -4.52 -2.82
C CYS A 359 -23.91 -5.67 -2.44
N THR A 360 -23.67 -6.87 -2.97
CA THR A 360 -24.52 -8.07 -2.75
C THR A 360 -24.35 -8.67 -1.34
N ASN A 361 -23.22 -8.41 -0.68
CA ASN A 361 -22.89 -9.07 0.59
C ASN A 361 -23.85 -8.63 1.71
N LYS A 362 -24.57 -9.60 2.29
CA LYS A 362 -25.55 -9.39 3.36
C LYS A 362 -24.91 -9.01 4.70
N LEU A 363 -23.67 -9.45 4.97
CA LEU A 363 -22.94 -9.06 6.18
C LEU A 363 -22.67 -7.55 6.20
N LEU A 364 -22.60 -6.94 5.02
CA LEU A 364 -22.33 -5.51 4.86
C LEU A 364 -23.62 -4.68 4.69
N ALA A 365 -24.79 -5.23 4.97
CA ALA A 365 -26.08 -4.58 4.68
C ALA A 365 -26.30 -3.27 5.47
N SER A 366 -25.72 -3.14 6.66
CA SER A 366 -25.79 -1.94 7.53
C SER A 366 -24.69 -0.91 7.25
N VAL A 367 -23.65 -1.30 6.50
CA VAL A 367 -22.43 -0.54 6.26
C VAL A 367 -22.64 0.44 5.10
N ASP A 368 -22.38 1.73 5.35
CA ASP A 368 -22.44 2.74 4.28
C ASP A 368 -21.20 2.63 3.38
N LEU A 369 -21.41 2.88 2.10
CA LEU A 369 -20.39 2.71 1.07
C LEU A 369 -19.92 4.07 0.55
N ILE A 370 -18.63 4.31 0.59
CA ILE A 370 -17.99 5.46 -0.05
C ILE A 370 -17.29 4.94 -1.29
N LEU A 371 -17.65 5.45 -2.46
CA LEU A 371 -17.09 5.05 -3.75
C LEU A 371 -16.14 6.14 -4.22
N LEU A 372 -14.85 5.82 -4.34
CA LEU A 372 -13.84 6.71 -4.92
C LEU A 372 -13.48 6.20 -6.32
N LEU A 373 -13.93 6.91 -7.34
CA LEU A 373 -13.50 6.73 -8.72
C LEU A 373 -12.18 7.48 -8.90
N ASN A 374 -11.09 6.74 -8.71
CA ASN A 374 -9.74 7.29 -8.56
C ASN A 374 -8.95 7.27 -9.88
N LYS A 375 -7.86 8.06 -9.94
CA LYS A 375 -6.98 8.23 -11.10
C LYS A 375 -7.65 8.95 -12.29
N ILE A 376 -8.47 9.96 -11.98
CA ILE A 376 -9.14 10.77 -13.01
C ILE A 376 -8.15 11.59 -13.86
N ASP A 377 -7.01 11.95 -13.29
CA ASP A 377 -5.88 12.61 -13.94
C ASP A 377 -5.26 11.74 -15.05
N ILE A 378 -5.04 10.46 -14.77
CA ILE A 378 -4.52 9.51 -15.75
C ILE A 378 -5.58 9.21 -16.81
N LEU A 379 -6.85 9.12 -16.43
CA LEU A 379 -7.96 8.98 -17.39
C LEU A 379 -7.96 10.17 -18.37
N ASP A 380 -7.90 11.40 -17.86
CA ASP A 380 -7.87 12.61 -18.67
C ASP A 380 -6.69 12.63 -19.65
N THR A 381 -5.51 12.24 -19.17
CA THR A 381 -4.29 12.13 -19.98
C THR A 381 -4.45 11.11 -21.12
N GLN A 382 -4.99 9.92 -20.83
CA GLN A 382 -5.20 8.88 -21.84
C GLN A 382 -6.24 9.28 -22.89
N LEU A 383 -7.34 9.91 -22.49
CA LEU A 383 -8.37 10.38 -23.43
C LEU A 383 -7.84 11.49 -24.33
N LYS A 384 -7.09 12.45 -23.78
CA LYS A 384 -6.41 13.51 -24.54
C LYS A 384 -5.34 12.97 -25.51
N ALA A 385 -4.68 11.88 -25.14
CA ALA A 385 -3.76 11.15 -26.02
C ALA A 385 -4.47 10.39 -27.16
N GLY A 386 -5.81 10.40 -27.20
CA GLY A 386 -6.60 9.79 -28.27
C GLY A 386 -6.98 8.33 -28.01
N VAL A 387 -6.74 7.79 -26.81
CA VAL A 387 -7.21 6.45 -26.45
C VAL A 387 -8.74 6.46 -26.40
N GLN A 388 -9.37 5.65 -27.24
CA GLN A 388 -10.83 5.61 -27.38
C GLN A 388 -11.44 4.70 -26.31
N PHE A 389 -12.21 5.28 -25.38
CA PHE A 389 -12.88 4.53 -24.31
C PHE A 389 -13.89 3.50 -24.84
N SER A 390 -14.64 3.87 -25.88
CA SER A 390 -15.66 3.03 -26.55
C SER A 390 -15.09 1.73 -27.14
N LYS A 391 -13.78 1.69 -27.45
CA LYS A 391 -13.08 0.48 -27.92
C LYS A 391 -13.02 -0.61 -26.86
N TYR A 392 -12.90 -0.21 -25.58
CA TYR A 392 -12.74 -1.15 -24.46
C TYR A 392 -14.06 -1.37 -23.71
N VAL A 393 -14.93 -0.36 -23.68
CA VAL A 393 -16.24 -0.43 -23.03
C VAL A 393 -17.33 -0.34 -24.10
N THR A 394 -17.70 -1.50 -24.63
CA THR A 394 -18.62 -1.62 -25.79
C THR A 394 -20.04 -1.11 -25.53
N SER A 395 -20.41 -0.92 -24.27
CA SER A 395 -21.66 -0.30 -23.83
C SER A 395 -21.64 1.23 -23.87
N TYR A 396 -20.48 1.86 -24.08
CA TYR A 396 -20.31 3.30 -24.25
C TYR A 396 -20.24 3.63 -25.74
N ARG A 397 -21.40 3.69 -26.40
CA ARG A 397 -21.53 4.01 -27.83
C ARG A 397 -22.00 5.44 -28.03
N ASP A 398 -21.53 6.06 -29.11
CA ASP A 398 -22.00 7.35 -29.62
C ASP A 398 -21.97 8.51 -28.60
N LYS A 399 -20.99 8.47 -27.68
CA LYS A 399 -20.78 9.50 -26.65
C LYS A 399 -19.39 10.13 -26.77
N PRO A 400 -19.20 11.37 -26.28
CA PRO A 400 -17.91 12.06 -26.34
C PRO A 400 -16.79 11.28 -25.64
N ASN A 401 -15.59 11.27 -26.21
CA ASN A 401 -14.39 10.69 -25.59
C ASN A 401 -13.71 11.70 -24.65
N GLU A 402 -14.50 12.29 -23.76
CA GLU A 402 -14.08 13.36 -22.85
C GLU A 402 -14.18 12.90 -21.40
N THR A 403 -13.26 13.39 -20.56
CA THR A 403 -13.11 12.99 -19.16
C THR A 403 -14.41 13.11 -18.36
N GLU A 404 -15.15 14.20 -18.54
CA GLU A 404 -16.41 14.44 -17.83
C GLU A 404 -17.49 13.44 -18.25
N ALA A 405 -17.67 13.23 -19.56
CA ALA A 405 -18.67 12.30 -20.10
C ALA A 405 -18.39 10.85 -19.70
N VAL A 406 -17.11 10.43 -19.77
CA VAL A 406 -16.67 9.09 -19.37
C VAL A 406 -16.80 8.89 -17.87
N SER A 407 -16.38 9.87 -17.05
CA SER A 407 -16.47 9.79 -15.59
C SER A 407 -17.92 9.71 -15.11
N LYS A 408 -18.81 10.52 -15.71
CA LYS A 408 -20.24 10.46 -15.43
C LYS A 408 -20.84 9.10 -15.78
N TYR A 409 -20.49 8.56 -16.95
CA TYR A 409 -20.95 7.24 -17.35
C TYR A 409 -20.50 6.13 -16.39
N LEU A 410 -19.24 6.13 -15.98
CA LEU A 410 -18.72 5.18 -15.00
C LEU A 410 -19.45 5.32 -13.67
N LEU A 411 -19.65 6.55 -13.19
CA LEU A 411 -20.40 6.82 -11.98
C LEU A 411 -21.83 6.26 -12.06
N ASP A 412 -22.52 6.47 -13.18
CA ASP A 412 -23.86 5.92 -13.41
C ASP A 412 -23.87 4.39 -13.36
N MET A 413 -22.87 3.73 -13.95
CA MET A 413 -22.73 2.27 -13.91
C MET A 413 -22.53 1.74 -12.49
N PHE A 414 -21.60 2.31 -11.72
CA PHE A 414 -21.36 1.88 -10.34
C PHE A 414 -22.59 2.16 -9.45
N THR A 415 -23.28 3.28 -9.68
CA THR A 415 -24.52 3.64 -8.99
C THR A 415 -25.65 2.66 -9.32
N ALA A 416 -25.79 2.26 -10.59
CA ALA A 416 -26.77 1.28 -11.02
C ALA A 416 -26.51 -0.09 -10.35
N LEU A 417 -25.25 -0.53 -10.31
CA LEU A 417 -24.87 -1.77 -9.62
C LEU A 417 -25.22 -1.73 -8.12
N HIS A 418 -24.96 -0.61 -7.45
CA HIS A 418 -25.34 -0.44 -6.05
C HIS A 418 -26.86 -0.54 -5.87
N LYS A 419 -27.65 0.19 -6.68
CA LYS A 419 -29.12 0.17 -6.61
C LYS A 419 -29.71 -1.23 -6.88
N GLN A 420 -29.12 -1.97 -7.80
CA GLN A 420 -29.60 -3.30 -8.21
C GLN A 420 -29.25 -4.39 -7.18
N HIS A 421 -28.06 -4.33 -6.58
CA HIS A 421 -27.52 -5.43 -5.78
C HIS A 421 -27.52 -5.19 -4.27
N SER A 422 -27.75 -3.96 -3.81
CA SER A 422 -27.79 -3.68 -2.38
C SER A 422 -28.94 -4.42 -1.69
N PRO A 423 -28.68 -5.18 -0.60
CA PRO A 423 -29.72 -5.93 0.11
C PRO A 423 -30.72 -5.02 0.83
N SER A 424 -30.36 -3.75 1.06
CA SER A 424 -31.19 -2.78 1.77
C SER A 424 -31.30 -1.50 0.95
N LYS A 425 -32.53 -1.05 0.69
CA LYS A 425 -32.81 0.24 0.05
C LYS A 425 -32.37 1.44 0.91
N LYS A 426 -32.11 1.22 2.21
CA LYS A 426 -31.63 2.25 3.14
C LYS A 426 -30.11 2.40 3.15
N ARG A 427 -29.37 1.43 2.57
CA ARG A 427 -27.91 1.49 2.50
C ARG A 427 -27.49 2.66 1.62
N LYS A 428 -26.69 3.58 2.16
CA LYS A 428 -26.26 4.78 1.44
C LYS A 428 -24.96 4.51 0.68
N MET A 429 -24.85 5.16 -0.47
CA MET A 429 -23.63 5.19 -1.27
C MET A 429 -23.25 6.64 -1.56
N HIS A 430 -21.99 7.00 -1.29
CA HIS A 430 -21.45 8.35 -1.45
C HIS A 430 -20.32 8.33 -2.49
N PRO A 431 -20.56 8.80 -3.73
CA PRO A 431 -19.57 8.74 -4.79
C PRO A 431 -18.72 10.01 -4.85
N HIS A 432 -17.43 9.83 -5.13
CA HIS A 432 -16.49 10.91 -5.39
C HIS A 432 -15.60 10.54 -6.58
N LEU A 433 -15.33 11.53 -7.43
CA LEU A 433 -14.23 11.49 -8.39
C LEU A 433 -12.98 11.98 -7.67
N THR A 434 -11.87 11.23 -7.74
CA THR A 434 -10.66 11.56 -6.99
C THR A 434 -9.40 11.44 -7.82
N CYS A 435 -8.45 12.31 -7.51
CA CYS A 435 -7.05 12.16 -7.85
C CYS A 435 -6.29 12.05 -6.52
N ALA A 436 -5.98 10.83 -6.08
CA ALA A 436 -5.40 10.62 -4.74
C ALA A 436 -4.02 11.29 -4.52
N ILE A 437 -3.33 11.70 -5.59
CA ILE A 437 -2.09 12.48 -5.48
C ILE A 437 -2.35 13.99 -5.33
N ASP A 438 -3.53 14.49 -5.71
CA ASP A 438 -3.93 15.87 -5.45
C ASP A 438 -4.38 16.02 -3.99
N THR A 439 -3.44 16.45 -3.15
CA THR A 439 -3.65 16.68 -1.71
C THR A 439 -4.77 17.67 -1.43
N LYS A 440 -4.92 18.72 -2.23
CA LYS A 440 -5.89 19.79 -1.98
C LYS A 440 -7.30 19.30 -2.28
N ALA A 441 -7.51 18.72 -3.46
CA ALA A 441 -8.80 18.16 -3.83
C ALA A 441 -9.18 16.98 -2.92
N THR A 442 -8.21 16.12 -2.60
CA THR A 442 -8.44 14.96 -1.73
C THR A 442 -8.75 15.37 -0.29
N ALA A 443 -8.15 16.44 0.24
CA ALA A 443 -8.49 16.95 1.57
C ALA A 443 -9.97 17.33 1.68
N VAL A 444 -10.54 18.01 0.67
CA VAL A 444 -11.98 18.35 0.63
C VAL A 444 -12.85 17.10 0.66
N VAL A 445 -12.48 16.07 -0.11
CA VAL A 445 -13.18 14.78 -0.11
C VAL A 445 -13.07 14.10 1.26
N ILE A 446 -11.89 14.11 1.89
CA ILE A 446 -11.68 13.51 3.21
C ILE A 446 -12.49 14.22 4.29
N THR A 447 -12.57 15.55 4.27
CA THR A 447 -13.43 16.31 5.21
C THR A 447 -14.89 15.91 5.05
N HIS A 448 -15.38 15.76 3.81
CA HIS A 448 -16.75 15.28 3.60
C HIS A 448 -16.94 13.82 4.08
N ILE A 449 -15.97 12.95 3.83
CA ILE A 449 -15.97 11.57 4.35
C ILE A 449 -16.04 11.56 5.89
N GLN A 450 -15.33 12.48 6.55
CA GLN A 450 -15.37 12.66 8.01
C GLN A 450 -16.74 13.03 8.52
N GLU A 451 -17.41 14.00 7.88
CA GLU A 451 -18.78 14.38 8.22
C GLU A 451 -19.73 13.19 8.09
N LEU A 452 -19.64 12.43 6.98
CA LEU A 452 -20.47 11.25 6.74
C LEU A 452 -20.27 10.17 7.80
N ILE A 453 -19.01 9.89 8.14
CA ILE A 453 -18.65 8.93 9.17
C ILE A 453 -19.18 9.38 10.53
N LEU A 454 -19.00 10.65 10.88
CA LEU A 454 -19.45 11.20 12.15
C LEU A 454 -20.97 11.15 12.29
N ILE A 455 -21.72 11.53 11.25
CA ILE A 455 -23.18 11.42 11.22
C ILE A 455 -23.62 9.97 11.41
N LYS A 456 -22.96 9.03 10.72
CA LYS A 456 -23.27 7.60 10.85
C LYS A 456 -22.99 7.09 12.26
N THR A 457 -21.82 7.39 12.82
CA THR A 457 -21.45 6.99 14.18
C THR A 457 -22.43 7.57 15.20
N LEU A 458 -22.83 8.84 15.08
CA LEU A 458 -23.81 9.46 15.97
C LEU A 458 -25.18 8.77 15.90
N SER A 459 -25.66 8.44 14.69
CA SER A 459 -26.93 7.73 14.49
C SER A 459 -26.94 6.32 15.09
N GLN A 460 -25.78 5.67 15.22
CA GLN A 460 -25.65 4.35 15.84
C GLN A 460 -25.61 4.43 17.37
N THR A 461 -25.25 5.57 17.94
CA THR A 461 -25.13 5.77 19.40
C THR A 461 -26.43 6.23 20.09
N ASN A 462 -27.59 6.26 19.41
CA ASN A 462 -28.87 6.76 19.97
C ASN A 462 -28.81 8.19 20.53
N ILE A 463 -27.88 9.02 20.07
CA ILE A 463 -27.75 10.44 20.46
C ILE A 463 -28.60 11.35 19.53
N LEU A 464 -29.11 10.80 18.42
CA LEU A 464 -29.98 11.48 17.45
C LEU A 464 -31.28 10.70 17.23
#